data_AF-A0A822HXQ8-F1
#
_entry.id   AF-A0A822HXQ8-F1
#
_cell.length_a   1.000
_cell.length_b   1.000
_cell.length_c   1.000
_cell.angle_alpha   90.00
_cell.angle_beta   90.00
_cell.angle_gamma   90.00
#
_symmetry.space_group_name_H-M   'P 1'
#
loop_
_entity.id
_entity.type
_entity.pdbx_description
1 polymer ?
#
loop_
_entity_poly.entity_id
_entity_poly.type
_entity_poly.pdbx_seq_one_letter_code
_entity_poly.pdbx_strand_id
1 'polypeptide(L)'
;SHADAEKAEPIVIIPVSFLITINDNFDEKIIKFGHIDSNENHNNSGQSVTQHCKSYVFDISNEKKLRIIDTPGFGDTRGVDQDDLNMEGIFSFLHNINYLNGICLLFKPEVVQLNLYWQSCLIQLFDYFGENIVNNFIFCFTNARS
;
A
#
# COMPACT_ATOMS: atom_id res chain seq x y z
N SER A 1 13.08 23.96 -16.87
CA SER A 1 14.14 23.40 -17.74
C SER A 1 14.73 22.16 -17.06
N HIS A 2 15.43 21.26 -17.77
CA HIS A 2 16.09 20.10 -17.11
C HIS A 2 17.00 20.52 -15.94
N ALA A 3 17.59 21.72 -16.02
CA ALA A 3 18.45 22.29 -14.98
C ALA A 3 17.71 22.78 -13.72
N ASP A 4 16.39 23.02 -13.80
CA ASP A 4 15.57 23.41 -12.64
C ASP A 4 15.08 22.18 -11.86
N ALA A 5 14.91 21.05 -12.53
CA ALA A 5 14.50 19.78 -11.92
C ALA A 5 15.62 19.14 -11.08
N GLU A 6 16.89 19.37 -11.43
CA GLU A 6 18.05 18.86 -10.67
C GLU A 6 18.34 19.64 -9.37
N LYS A 7 17.81 20.86 -9.24
CA LYS A 7 18.09 21.74 -8.09
C LYS A 7 16.92 21.88 -7.12
N ALA A 8 15.72 21.52 -7.53
CA ALA A 8 14.55 21.53 -6.67
C ALA A 8 14.58 20.30 -5.75
N GLU A 9 14.32 20.50 -4.45
CA GLU A 9 14.08 19.36 -3.57
C GLU A 9 12.87 18.58 -4.08
N PRO A 10 12.95 17.24 -4.17
CA PRO A 10 11.83 16.44 -4.63
C PRO A 10 10.64 16.65 -3.69
N ILE A 11 9.49 17.04 -4.25
CA ILE A 11 8.24 17.13 -3.50
C ILE A 11 7.81 15.69 -3.20
N VAL A 12 8.01 15.25 -1.96
CA VAL A 12 7.60 13.93 -1.51
C VAL A 12 6.17 14.03 -0.98
N ILE A 13 5.21 13.54 -1.76
CA ILE A 13 3.78 13.61 -1.41
C ILE A 13 3.35 12.43 -0.53
N ILE A 14 3.98 11.27 -0.72
CA ILE A 14 3.84 10.09 0.15
C ILE A 14 5.26 9.68 0.55
N PRO A 15 5.58 9.58 1.85
CA PRO A 15 6.85 9.04 2.30
C PRO A 15 7.08 7.64 1.71
N VAL A 16 8.29 7.39 1.22
CA VAL A 16 8.64 6.08 0.68
C VAL A 16 10.00 5.66 1.18
N SER A 17 10.14 4.37 1.44
CA SER A 17 11.45 3.77 1.65
C SER A 17 11.60 2.51 0.81
N PHE A 18 12.77 2.36 0.22
CA PHE A 18 13.11 1.19 -0.58
C PHE A 18 14.59 0.90 -0.45
N LEU A 19 14.92 -0.38 -0.59
CA LEU A 19 16.27 -0.88 -0.55
C LEU A 19 16.90 -0.70 -1.94
N ILE A 20 18.10 -0.13 -1.99
CA ILE A 20 18.92 -0.12 -3.20
C ILE A 20 20.23 -0.85 -2.94
N THR A 21 20.74 -1.53 -3.95
CA THR A 21 22.09 -2.08 -3.94
C THR A 21 23.04 -1.04 -4.52
N ILE A 22 24.12 -0.75 -3.81
CA ILE A 22 25.12 0.24 -4.19
C ILE A 22 26.46 -0.47 -4.39
N ASN A 23 27.15 -0.10 -5.46
CA ASN A 23 28.48 -0.58 -5.85
C ASN A 23 28.53 -2.08 -6.23
N ASP A 24 29.70 -2.48 -6.74
CA ASP A 24 29.99 -3.87 -7.15
C ASP A 24 30.12 -4.84 -5.96
N ASN A 25 30.18 -4.30 -4.74
CA ASN A 25 30.21 -5.08 -3.51
C ASN A 25 28.81 -5.53 -3.02
N PHE A 26 27.76 -5.17 -3.76
CA PHE A 26 26.37 -5.49 -3.41
C PHE A 26 25.93 -4.94 -2.04
N ASP A 27 26.46 -3.79 -1.63
CA ASP A 27 26.08 -3.19 -0.36
C ASP A 27 24.63 -2.72 -0.42
N GLU A 28 23.81 -3.13 0.55
CA GLU A 28 22.40 -2.72 0.61
C GLU A 28 22.23 -1.43 1.42
N LYS A 29 21.51 -0.46 0.87
CA LYS A 29 21.17 0.79 1.54
C LYS A 29 19.68 1.08 1.42
N ILE A 30 19.04 1.36 2.54
CA ILE A 30 17.67 1.89 2.55
C ILE A 30 17.74 3.37 2.19
N ILE A 31 17.10 3.74 1.09
CA ILE A 31 16.83 5.14 0.76
C ILE A 31 15.45 5.50 1.29
N LYS A 32 15.37 6.64 1.98
CA LYS A 32 14.12 7.19 2.51
C LYS A 32 13.90 8.56 1.88
N PHE A 33 12.71 8.75 1.32
CA PHE A 33 12.24 10.03 0.83
C PHE A 33 11.03 10.45 1.69
N GLY A 34 11.03 11.68 2.19
CA GLY A 34 9.99 12.21 3.07
C GLY A 34 10.36 12.15 4.56
N HIS A 35 9.50 12.74 5.39
CA HIS A 35 9.66 12.68 6.85
C HIS A 35 9.25 11.31 7.39
N ILE A 36 9.82 10.93 8.54
CA ILE A 36 9.41 9.73 9.27
C ILE A 36 7.91 9.83 9.56
N ASP A 37 7.14 8.87 9.06
CA ASP A 37 5.72 8.74 9.38
C ASP A 37 5.58 7.81 10.59
N SER A 38 4.98 8.29 11.67
CA SER A 38 4.70 7.47 12.86
C SER A 38 3.70 6.34 12.58
N ASN A 39 2.96 6.44 11.47
CA ASN A 39 2.06 5.39 10.98
C ASN A 39 2.80 4.29 10.18
N GLU A 40 4.11 4.41 9.98
CA GLU A 40 4.93 3.43 9.27
C GLU A 40 5.92 2.74 10.21
N ASN A 41 5.89 1.41 10.23
CA ASN A 41 6.85 0.58 10.97
C ASN A 41 7.70 -0.27 10.02
N HIS A 42 8.95 0.15 9.82
CA HIS A 42 9.92 -0.53 8.95
C HIS A 42 10.85 -1.49 9.70
N ASN A 43 10.66 -1.65 11.01
CA ASN A 43 11.64 -2.38 11.85
C ASN A 43 11.48 -3.90 11.79
N ASN A 44 10.31 -4.38 11.33
CA ASN A 44 9.96 -5.80 11.37
C ASN A 44 9.64 -6.32 9.97
N SER A 45 10.53 -7.16 9.43
CA SER A 45 10.30 -7.78 8.13
C SER A 45 9.06 -8.69 8.15
N GLY A 46 8.23 -8.59 7.12
CA GLY A 46 7.01 -9.37 6.97
C GLY A 46 5.81 -8.88 7.79
N GLN A 47 5.96 -7.81 8.58
CA GLN A 47 4.81 -7.10 9.14
C GLN A 47 4.30 -6.07 8.14
N SER A 48 3.01 -5.73 8.24
CA SER A 48 2.49 -4.56 7.55
C SER A 48 3.30 -3.32 7.97
N VAL A 49 3.80 -2.58 6.98
CA VAL A 49 4.50 -1.32 7.21
C VAL A 49 3.52 -0.25 7.67
N THR A 50 2.39 -0.10 6.97
CA THR A 50 1.31 0.81 7.34
C THR A 50 0.57 0.26 8.55
N GLN A 51 0.42 1.06 9.62
CA GLN A 51 -0.21 0.61 10.88
C GLN A 51 -1.71 0.94 10.93
N HIS A 52 -2.13 2.06 10.36
CA HIS A 52 -3.53 2.47 10.24
C HIS A 52 -3.84 3.00 8.84
N CYS A 53 -5.10 2.85 8.41
CA CYS A 53 -5.54 3.37 7.13
C CYS A 53 -5.35 4.89 7.04
N LYS A 54 -4.86 5.36 5.91
CA LYS A 54 -4.58 6.78 5.67
C LYS A 54 -5.01 7.17 4.27
N SER A 55 -5.62 8.34 4.15
CA SER A 55 -6.06 8.85 2.84
C SER A 55 -5.20 10.00 2.35
N TYR A 56 -4.80 9.91 1.09
CA TYR A 56 -4.08 10.93 0.34
C TYR A 56 -4.99 11.46 -0.76
N VAL A 57 -5.11 12.78 -0.89
CA VAL A 57 -5.94 13.43 -1.91
C VAL A 57 -5.07 14.26 -2.82
N PHE A 58 -5.18 14.01 -4.12
CA PHE A 58 -4.43 14.66 -5.17
C PHE A 58 -5.41 15.40 -6.09
N ASP A 59 -5.13 16.66 -6.39
CA ASP A 59 -5.85 17.38 -7.44
C ASP A 59 -5.28 16.97 -8.80
N ILE A 60 -6.07 16.27 -9.61
CA ILE A 60 -5.69 15.82 -10.97
C ILE A 60 -6.01 16.92 -11.99
N SER A 61 -7.10 17.64 -11.75
CA SER A 61 -7.46 18.87 -12.46
C SER A 61 -8.30 19.76 -11.54
N ASN A 62 -8.62 20.98 -11.97
CA ASN A 62 -9.44 21.92 -11.19
C ASN A 62 -10.79 21.35 -10.70
N GLU A 63 -11.31 20.32 -11.37
CA GLU A 63 -12.61 19.70 -11.07
C GLU A 63 -12.51 18.23 -10.64
N LYS A 64 -11.31 17.64 -10.64
CA LYS A 64 -11.12 16.21 -10.37
C LYS A 64 -10.08 15.98 -9.29
N LYS A 65 -10.46 15.21 -8.29
CA LYS A 65 -9.59 14.75 -7.21
C LYS A 65 -9.44 13.24 -7.26
N LEU A 66 -8.22 12.77 -7.07
CA LEU A 66 -7.91 11.37 -6.84
C LEU A 66 -7.69 11.16 -5.35
N ARG A 67 -8.45 10.25 -4.74
CA ARG A 67 -8.23 9.81 -3.37
C ARG A 67 -7.59 8.43 -3.41
N ILE A 68 -6.39 8.31 -2.84
CA ILE A 68 -5.75 7.04 -2.56
C ILE A 68 -5.96 6.74 -1.08
N ILE A 69 -6.39 5.52 -0.77
CA ILE A 69 -6.47 5.01 0.60
C ILE A 69 -5.38 3.96 0.72
N ASP A 70 -4.38 4.26 1.54
CA ASP A 70 -3.33 3.31 1.91
C ASP A 70 -3.78 2.57 3.17
N THR A 71 -3.57 1.26 3.21
CA THR A 71 -4.08 0.38 4.27
C THR A 71 -2.96 -0.46 4.84
N PRO A 72 -3.09 -0.93 6.09
CA PRO A 72 -2.31 -2.07 6.54
C PRO A 72 -2.48 -3.26 5.59
N GLY A 73 -1.39 -3.99 5.35
CA GLY A 73 -1.39 -5.23 4.58
C GLY A 73 -1.89 -6.41 5.42
N PHE A 74 -2.16 -7.51 4.71
CA PHE A 74 -2.53 -8.82 5.28
C PHE A 74 -1.41 -9.83 5.00
N GLY A 75 -1.38 -10.93 5.76
CA GLY A 75 -0.26 -11.88 5.77
C GLY A 75 0.87 -11.44 6.71
N ASP A 76 0.51 -10.72 7.78
CA ASP A 76 1.43 -10.21 8.78
C ASP A 76 2.11 -11.36 9.56
N THR A 77 3.42 -11.26 9.79
CA THR A 77 4.16 -12.26 10.57
C THR A 77 3.75 -12.35 12.04
N ARG A 78 2.97 -11.38 12.55
CA ARG A 78 2.30 -11.44 13.87
C ARG A 78 1.14 -12.44 13.90
N GLY A 79 0.68 -12.91 12.74
CA GLY A 79 -0.34 -13.95 12.61
C GLY A 79 -1.75 -13.43 12.36
N VAL A 80 -2.68 -14.38 12.26
CA VAL A 80 -4.08 -14.17 11.84
C VAL A 80 -4.81 -13.13 12.71
N ASP A 81 -4.62 -13.16 14.03
CA ASP A 81 -5.27 -12.20 14.93
C ASP A 81 -4.91 -10.74 14.58
N GLN A 82 -3.68 -10.49 14.13
CA GLN A 82 -3.27 -9.15 13.71
C GLN A 82 -3.88 -8.79 12.36
N ASP A 83 -3.97 -9.73 11.44
CA ASP A 83 -4.59 -9.49 10.15
C ASP A 83 -6.11 -9.23 10.30
N ASP A 84 -6.79 -9.88 11.26
CA ASP A 84 -8.19 -9.61 11.58
C ASP A 84 -8.38 -8.19 12.14
N LEU A 85 -7.48 -7.72 13.02
CA LEU A 85 -7.45 -6.32 13.49
C LEU A 85 -7.21 -5.34 12.33
N ASN A 86 -6.35 -5.69 11.38
CA ASN A 86 -6.10 -4.87 10.20
C ASN A 86 -7.37 -4.76 9.34
N MET A 87 -8.08 -5.88 9.13
CA MET A 87 -9.34 -5.94 8.38
C MET A 87 -10.45 -5.12 9.05
N GLU A 88 -10.63 -5.24 10.36
CA GLU A 88 -11.58 -4.39 11.12
C GLU A 88 -11.25 -2.90 10.97
N GLY A 89 -9.97 -2.54 11.05
CA GLY A 89 -9.49 -1.18 10.83
C GLY A 89 -9.81 -0.66 9.42
N ILE A 90 -9.66 -1.51 8.39
CA ILE A 90 -10.02 -1.20 7.01
C ILE A 90 -11.53 -0.94 6.89
N PHE A 91 -12.37 -1.85 7.39
CA PHE A 91 -13.82 -1.68 7.30
C PHE A 91 -14.34 -0.46 8.06
N SER A 92 -13.77 -0.18 9.23
CA SER A 92 -14.07 1.01 10.02
C SER A 92 -13.71 2.30 9.26
N PHE A 93 -12.54 2.32 8.62
CA PHE A 93 -12.12 3.45 7.81
C PHE A 93 -13.05 3.67 6.60
N LEU A 94 -13.38 2.58 5.91
CA LEU A 94 -14.21 2.59 4.71
C LEU A 94 -15.67 2.91 4.98
N HIS A 95 -16.17 2.69 6.19
CA HIS A 95 -17.55 2.99 6.56
C HIS A 95 -17.93 4.47 6.27
N ASN A 96 -16.94 5.37 6.32
CA ASN A 96 -17.12 6.79 6.05
C ASN A 96 -16.91 7.19 4.58
N ILE A 97 -16.71 6.20 3.69
CA ILE A 97 -16.43 6.41 2.26
C ILE A 97 -17.66 6.00 1.45
N ASN A 98 -18.34 6.98 0.87
CA ASN A 98 -19.60 6.76 0.14
C ASN A 98 -19.43 5.97 -1.17
N TYR A 99 -18.26 6.05 -1.80
CA TYR A 99 -18.02 5.43 -3.11
C TYR A 99 -16.55 5.06 -3.27
N LEU A 100 -16.32 3.84 -3.78
CA LEU A 100 -15.02 3.35 -4.19
C LEU A 100 -15.01 3.10 -5.69
N ASN A 101 -14.07 3.74 -6.39
CA ASN A 101 -13.90 3.55 -7.82
C ASN A 101 -13.15 2.26 -8.18
N GLY A 102 -12.30 1.76 -7.28
CA GLY A 102 -11.39 0.66 -7.55
C GLY A 102 -10.65 0.21 -6.31
N ILE A 103 -10.24 -1.06 -6.31
CA ILE A 103 -9.45 -1.67 -5.25
C ILE A 103 -8.21 -2.28 -5.90
N CYS A 104 -7.03 -1.81 -5.50
CA CYS A 104 -5.76 -2.34 -5.99
C CYS A 104 -5.21 -3.32 -4.97
N LEU A 105 -5.07 -4.59 -5.36
CA LEU A 105 -4.41 -5.62 -4.56
C LEU A 105 -2.96 -5.75 -5.02
N LEU A 106 -2.01 -5.40 -4.15
CA LEU A 106 -0.58 -5.42 -4.48
C LEU A 106 0.07 -6.74 -4.02
N PHE A 107 0.76 -7.42 -4.94
CA PHE A 107 1.46 -8.67 -4.72
C PHE A 107 2.96 -8.51 -4.98
N LYS A 108 3.77 -9.23 -4.20
CA LYS A 108 5.19 -9.49 -4.54
C LYS A 108 5.27 -10.79 -5.34
N PRO A 109 5.96 -10.81 -6.48
CA PRO A 109 5.94 -11.92 -7.44
C PRO A 109 6.55 -13.21 -6.88
N GLU A 110 7.42 -13.11 -5.86
CA GLU A 110 8.02 -14.29 -5.23
C GLU A 110 7.21 -14.87 -4.07
N VAL A 111 6.21 -14.15 -3.55
CA VAL A 111 5.46 -14.60 -2.37
C VAL A 111 4.26 -15.43 -2.82
N VAL A 112 4.38 -16.75 -2.71
CA VAL A 112 3.27 -17.71 -2.84
C VAL A 112 2.35 -17.58 -1.62
N GLN A 113 1.71 -16.43 -1.44
CA GLN A 113 0.70 -16.22 -0.40
C GLN A 113 -0.70 -16.24 -1.02
N LEU A 114 -0.98 -17.31 -1.76
CA LEU A 114 -2.35 -17.81 -1.89
C LEU A 114 -2.57 -18.86 -0.79
N ASN A 115 -2.47 -18.45 0.47
CA ASN A 115 -2.84 -19.32 1.59
C ASN A 115 -4.36 -19.21 1.85
N LEU A 116 -4.91 -20.14 2.64
CA LEU A 116 -6.35 -20.14 2.98
C LEU A 116 -6.81 -18.82 3.64
N TYR A 117 -5.91 -18.14 4.35
CA TYR A 117 -6.21 -16.87 4.99
C TYR A 117 -6.42 -15.74 3.98
N TRP A 118 -5.55 -15.64 2.96
CA TRP A 118 -5.70 -14.68 1.87
C TRP A 118 -7.04 -14.86 1.13
N GLN A 119 -7.48 -16.09 0.91
CA GLN A 119 -8.80 -16.36 0.35
C GLN A 119 -9.92 -15.84 1.27
N SER A 120 -9.79 -16.06 2.58
CA SER A 120 -10.74 -15.53 3.57
C SER A 120 -10.81 -14.00 3.55
N CYS A 121 -9.67 -13.30 3.50
CA CYS A 121 -9.64 -11.84 3.41
C CYS A 121 -10.34 -11.33 2.14
N LEU A 122 -10.09 -11.96 0.99
CA LEU A 122 -10.77 -11.59 -0.26
C LEU A 122 -12.28 -11.79 -0.16
N ILE A 123 -12.73 -12.90 0.42
CA ILE A 123 -14.16 -13.15 0.66
C ILE A 123 -14.75 -12.06 1.55
N GLN A 124 -14.10 -11.73 2.67
CA GLN A 124 -14.57 -10.66 3.57
C GLN A 124 -14.65 -9.29 2.86
N LEU A 125 -13.67 -8.95 2.01
CA LEU A 125 -13.71 -7.74 1.19
C LEU A 125 -14.90 -7.77 0.22
N PHE A 126 -15.13 -8.89 -0.48
CA PHE A 126 -16.26 -9.01 -1.40
C PHE A 126 -17.61 -8.94 -0.67
N ASP A 127 -17.73 -9.56 0.50
CA ASP A 127 -18.94 -9.49 1.33
C ASP A 127 -19.24 -8.07 1.79
N TYR A 128 -18.19 -7.30 2.15
CA TYR A 128 -18.35 -5.91 2.58
C TYR A 128 -18.84 -4.97 1.47
N PHE A 129 -18.30 -5.12 0.26
CA PHE A 129 -18.61 -4.22 -0.86
C PHE A 129 -19.77 -4.71 -1.76
N GLY A 130 -20.13 -5.99 -1.67
CA GLY A 130 -21.12 -6.65 -2.51
C GLY A 130 -20.63 -7.00 -3.91
N GLU A 131 -21.42 -7.77 -4.65
CA GLU A 131 -21.03 -8.37 -5.94
C GLU A 131 -20.59 -7.36 -7.02
N ASN A 132 -21.05 -6.11 -6.94
CA ASN A 132 -20.77 -5.09 -7.96
C ASN A 132 -19.32 -4.59 -7.94
N ILE A 133 -18.60 -4.70 -6.81
CA ILE A 133 -17.22 -4.21 -6.72
C ILE A 133 -16.21 -5.13 -7.40
N VAL A 134 -16.58 -6.39 -7.68
CA VAL A 134 -15.65 -7.42 -8.16
C VAL A 134 -14.99 -6.98 -9.47
N ASN A 135 -15.74 -6.27 -10.32
CA ASN A 135 -15.26 -5.73 -11.59
C ASN A 135 -14.27 -4.57 -11.45
N ASN A 136 -14.10 -4.05 -10.23
CA ASN A 136 -13.27 -2.90 -9.89
C ASN A 136 -12.00 -3.33 -9.12
N PHE A 137 -11.75 -4.64 -8.99
CA PHE A 137 -10.50 -5.16 -8.46
C PHE A 137 -9.40 -5.17 -9.52
N ILE A 138 -8.24 -4.64 -9.15
CA ILE A 138 -7.04 -4.58 -9.97
C ILE A 138 -5.94 -5.33 -9.24
N PHE A 139 -5.41 -6.37 -9.86
CA PHE A 139 -4.28 -7.14 -9.33
C PHE A 139 -2.98 -6.49 -9.83
N CYS A 140 -2.20 -5.95 -8.90
CA CYS A 140 -0.95 -5.25 -9.17
C CYS A 140 0.23 -6.11 -8.72
N PHE A 141 1.12 -6.49 -9.63
CA PHE A 141 2.35 -7.19 -9.28
C PHE A 141 3.52 -6.20 -9.23
N THR A 142 4.09 -6.03 -8.04
CA THR A 142 5.29 -5.19 -7.82
C THR A 142 6.55 -5.93 -8.26
N ASN A 143 7.67 -5.27 -8.53
CA ASN A 143 8.92 -5.93 -8.95
C ASN A 143 8.81 -6.84 -10.20
N ALA A 144 7.89 -6.56 -11.12
CA ALA A 144 7.89 -7.23 -12.42
C ALA A 144 9.19 -6.86 -13.16
N ARG A 145 10.14 -7.82 -13.25
CA ARG A 145 11.28 -7.69 -14.15
C ARG A 145 10.74 -7.82 -15.58
N SER A 146 10.93 -6.76 -16.38
CA SER A 146 10.88 -6.88 -17.85
C SER A 146 12.14 -7.57 -18.36
#